data_AF-A0A9E6JPL1-F1
#
_entry.id   AF-A0A9E6JPL1-F1
#
_cell.length_a   1.000
_cell.length_b   1.000
_cell.length_c   1.000
_cell.angle_alpha   90.00
_cell.angle_beta   90.00
_cell.angle_gamma   90.00
#
_symmetry.space_group_name_H-M   'P 1'
#
loop_
_entity.id
_entity.type
_entity.pdbx_description
1 polymer ?
#
loop_
_entity_poly.entity_id
_entity_poly.type
_entity_poly.pdbx_seq_one_letter_code
_entity_poly.pdbx_strand_id
1 'polypeptide(L)'
;MNLRSAGKLLTVVGFLLPLFSCGKSPEEKLMEKAIEQSTGKKVDIDADGNKLTIESDGQKMEFQQQQKGVWPADIPSDVPEFSRGKIVAVTRASIPENESWSVVYEDVKTTDLKDYEPRLKERGFTTSATFFSSDEGEHGTVSGQKGKLNVAVMAGSGKASLSVVSEK
;
A
#
# COMPACT_ATOMS: atom_id res chain seq x y z
N MET A 1 45.63 59.28 31.20
CA MET A 1 44.94 59.76 29.98
C MET A 1 44.27 58.56 29.33
N ASN A 2 42.97 58.69 29.03
CA ASN A 2 41.94 57.68 28.73
C ASN A 2 42.29 56.56 27.72
N LEU A 3 41.69 55.36 27.87
CA LEU A 3 40.66 54.81 26.94
C LEU A 3 40.06 53.43 27.34
N ARG A 4 38.73 53.42 27.55
CA ARG A 4 37.70 52.52 26.96
C ARG A 4 37.62 50.99 27.26
N SER A 5 36.44 50.60 27.77
CA SER A 5 35.44 49.69 27.12
C SER A 5 35.11 48.32 27.76
N ALA A 6 33.80 48.16 27.99
CA ALA A 6 32.93 46.97 27.78
C ALA A 6 33.13 45.65 28.54
N GLY A 7 32.14 45.36 29.41
CA GLY A 7 31.11 44.36 29.13
C GLY A 7 31.41 42.89 29.42
N LYS A 8 30.65 42.29 30.35
CA LYS A 8 30.27 40.87 30.30
C LYS A 8 28.82 40.68 30.74
N LEU A 9 27.96 40.57 29.73
CA LEU A 9 26.59 40.08 29.77
C LEU A 9 26.64 38.58 30.11
N LEU A 10 26.06 38.17 31.23
CA LEU A 10 25.96 36.76 31.61
C LEU A 10 24.76 36.14 30.88
N THR A 11 24.98 35.68 29.65
CA THR A 11 23.98 34.94 28.87
C THR A 11 23.75 33.57 29.50
N VAL A 12 22.61 33.38 30.16
CA VAL A 12 22.09 32.05 30.52
C VAL A 12 21.60 31.40 29.24
N VAL A 13 22.42 30.52 28.67
CA VAL A 13 22.04 29.61 27.58
C VAL A 13 21.16 28.52 28.20
N GLY A 14 19.86 28.77 28.22
CA GLY A 14 18.84 27.77 28.51
C GLY A 14 18.78 26.75 27.38
N PHE A 15 19.31 25.57 27.67
CA PHE A 15 19.29 24.35 26.90
C PHE A 15 17.89 24.09 26.29
N LEU A 16 17.69 24.49 25.03
CA LEU A 16 16.59 24.03 24.18
C LEU A 16 16.89 22.57 23.82
N LEU A 17 16.29 21.65 24.57
CA LEU A 17 16.05 20.29 24.09
C LEU A 17 14.98 20.39 22.99
N PRO A 18 15.26 20.09 21.71
CA PRO A 18 14.17 19.68 20.84
C PRO A 18 13.66 18.36 21.42
N LEU A 19 12.50 18.40 22.05
CA LEU A 19 11.67 17.22 22.21
C LEU A 19 11.44 16.70 20.80
N PHE A 20 12.17 15.65 20.42
CA PHE A 20 11.78 14.78 19.32
C PHE A 20 10.40 14.23 19.71
N SER A 21 9.36 14.98 19.35
CA SER A 21 7.97 14.61 19.53
C SER A 21 7.74 13.40 18.64
N CYS A 22 7.92 12.21 19.22
CA CYS A 22 7.43 10.95 18.68
C CYS A 22 5.91 10.94 18.87
N GLY A 23 5.21 11.77 18.11
CA GLY A 23 3.77 11.98 18.23
C GLY A 23 3.19 12.49 16.92
N LYS A 24 2.02 11.96 16.59
CA LYS A 24 1.27 12.26 15.35
C LYS A 24 1.16 13.75 15.07
N SER A 25 1.26 14.12 13.80
CA SER A 25 1.13 15.51 13.34
C SER A 25 -0.28 16.06 13.65
N PRO A 26 -0.43 17.39 13.77
CA PRO A 26 -1.76 18.00 13.94
C PRO A 26 -2.72 17.67 12.80
N GLU A 27 -2.20 17.50 11.58
CA GLU A 27 -2.95 17.16 10.38
C GLU A 27 -3.49 15.73 10.43
N GLU A 28 -2.67 14.76 10.84
CA GLU A 28 -3.11 13.37 11.09
C GLU A 28 -4.24 13.31 12.11
N LYS A 29 -4.10 14.01 13.25
CA LYS A 29 -5.14 14.03 14.29
C LYS A 29 -6.46 14.64 13.83
N LEU A 30 -6.40 15.63 12.94
CA LEU A 30 -7.59 16.24 12.35
C LEU A 30 -8.27 15.30 11.36
N MET A 31 -7.47 14.63 10.52
CA MET A 31 -7.97 13.64 9.56
C MET A 31 -8.57 12.42 10.26
N GLU A 32 -7.90 11.88 11.27
CA GLU A 32 -8.44 10.83 12.16
C GLU A 32 -9.79 11.24 12.71
N LYS A 33 -9.88 12.39 13.39
CA LYS A 33 -11.15 12.88 13.96
C LYS A 33 -12.25 13.06 12.93
N ALA A 34 -11.93 13.55 11.72
CA ALA A 34 -12.91 13.73 10.66
C ALA A 34 -13.47 12.39 10.16
N ILE A 35 -12.61 11.37 10.02
CA ILE A 35 -13.03 10.03 9.60
C ILE A 35 -13.79 9.34 10.74
N GLU A 36 -13.34 9.48 11.99
CA GLU A 36 -14.05 8.93 13.16
C GLU A 36 -15.44 9.53 13.30
N GLN A 37 -15.59 10.86 13.17
CA GLN A 37 -16.88 11.54 13.26
C GLN A 37 -17.84 11.16 12.14
N SER A 38 -17.34 10.94 10.93
CA SER A 38 -18.18 10.60 9.77
C SER A 38 -18.57 9.12 9.72
N THR A 39 -17.68 8.23 10.15
CA THR A 39 -17.90 6.78 10.08
C THR A 39 -18.45 6.18 11.37
N GLY A 40 -18.30 6.88 12.50
CA GLY A 40 -18.60 6.34 13.83
C GLY A 40 -17.63 5.24 14.29
N LYS A 41 -16.55 5.00 13.54
CA LYS A 41 -15.55 3.96 13.81
C LYS A 41 -14.26 4.59 14.32
N LYS A 42 -13.50 3.85 15.14
CA LYS A 42 -12.22 4.33 15.65
C LYS A 42 -11.14 4.17 14.58
N VAL A 43 -10.33 5.21 14.38
CA VAL A 43 -9.34 5.28 13.30
C VAL A 43 -7.99 5.72 13.84
N ASP A 44 -6.94 5.01 13.43
CA ASP A 44 -5.55 5.28 13.80
C ASP A 44 -4.68 5.33 12.54
N ILE A 45 -4.08 6.48 12.26
CA ILE A 45 -3.16 6.73 11.16
C ILE A 45 -1.73 6.83 11.74
N ASP A 46 -0.75 6.22 11.08
CA ASP A 46 0.66 6.34 11.48
C ASP A 46 1.26 7.71 11.11
N ALA A 47 2.42 8.01 11.69
CA ALA A 47 3.08 9.32 11.52
C ALA A 47 3.53 9.61 10.08
N ASP A 48 3.61 8.58 9.22
CA ASP A 48 3.98 8.71 7.82
C ASP A 48 2.77 8.68 6.88
N GLY A 49 1.55 8.50 7.41
CA GLY A 49 0.30 8.37 6.65
C GLY A 49 0.21 7.10 5.78
N ASN A 50 1.12 6.13 5.96
CA ASN A 50 1.22 4.92 5.15
C ASN A 50 0.44 3.75 5.74
N LYS A 51 0.13 3.78 7.05
CA LYS A 51 -0.71 2.77 7.71
C LYS A 51 -1.96 3.43 8.27
N LEU A 52 -3.10 2.84 7.94
CA LEU A 52 -4.42 3.17 8.45
C LEU A 52 -4.99 1.94 9.17
N THR A 53 -5.36 2.08 10.43
CA THR A 53 -6.04 1.06 11.22
C THR A 53 -7.46 1.53 11.52
N ILE A 54 -8.44 0.68 11.25
CA ILE A 54 -9.85 0.93 11.55
C ILE A 54 -10.33 -0.16 12.49
N GLU A 55 -10.93 0.23 13.61
CA GLU A 55 -11.56 -0.70 14.56
C GLU A 55 -13.09 -0.60 14.45
N SER A 56 -13.74 -1.75 14.22
CA SER A 56 -15.20 -1.91 14.14
C SER A 56 -15.59 -3.16 14.91
N ASP A 57 -16.54 -3.07 15.83
CA ASP A 57 -17.09 -4.25 16.55
C ASP A 57 -16.03 -5.13 17.25
N GLY A 58 -14.96 -4.50 17.75
CA GLY A 58 -13.82 -5.17 18.38
C GLY A 58 -12.85 -5.84 17.40
N GLN A 59 -13.08 -5.71 16.10
CA GLN A 59 -12.21 -6.22 15.04
C GLN A 59 -11.34 -5.10 14.46
N LYS A 60 -10.07 -5.40 14.21
CA LYS A 60 -9.10 -4.48 13.61
C LYS A 60 -8.91 -4.81 12.13
N MET A 61 -8.99 -3.76 11.31
CA MET A 61 -8.67 -3.79 9.89
C MET A 61 -7.49 -2.85 9.67
N GLU A 62 -6.44 -3.34 9.03
CA GLU A 62 -5.24 -2.56 8.72
C GLU A 62 -5.08 -2.41 7.21
N PHE A 63 -4.80 -1.20 6.76
CA PHE A 63 -4.44 -0.88 5.38
C PHE A 63 -3.05 -0.26 5.39
N GLN A 64 -2.15 -0.78 4.56
CA GLN A 64 -0.77 -0.33 4.53
C GLN A 64 -0.31 -0.13 3.09
N GLN A 65 0.13 1.09 2.78
CA GLN A 65 0.86 1.37 1.56
C GLN A 65 2.28 0.81 1.68
N GLN A 66 2.66 -0.05 0.75
CA GLN A 66 4.01 -0.61 0.68
C GLN A 66 4.89 0.23 -0.24
N GLN A 67 6.17 -0.12 -0.28
CA GLN A 67 7.15 0.55 -1.13
C GLN A 67 6.74 0.51 -2.61
N LYS A 68 6.67 1.70 -3.24
CA LYS A 68 6.43 1.84 -4.67
C LYS A 68 7.58 1.24 -5.49
N GLY A 69 7.24 0.63 -6.63
CA GLY A 69 8.23 0.09 -7.56
C GLY A 69 8.81 -1.26 -7.16
N VAL A 70 8.37 -1.83 -6.04
CA VAL A 70 8.92 -3.07 -5.48
C VAL A 70 7.78 -4.08 -5.31
N TRP A 71 8.03 -5.33 -5.71
CA TRP A 71 7.11 -6.43 -5.46
C TRP A 71 6.99 -6.68 -3.94
N PRO A 72 5.77 -6.79 -3.37
CA PRO A 72 5.60 -7.00 -1.94
C PRO A 72 6.24 -8.30 -1.47
N ALA A 73 7.20 -8.21 -0.57
CA ALA A 73 7.94 -9.37 -0.06
C ALA A 73 7.09 -10.29 0.83
N ASP A 74 5.98 -9.79 1.36
CA ASP A 74 5.07 -10.52 2.24
C ASP A 74 3.87 -11.15 1.51
N ILE A 75 3.79 -11.03 0.17
CA ILE A 75 2.80 -11.75 -0.61
C ILE A 75 3.09 -13.26 -0.54
N PRO A 76 2.07 -14.14 -0.54
CA PRO A 76 2.29 -15.58 -0.49
C PRO A 76 3.21 -16.06 -1.60
N SER A 77 4.29 -16.76 -1.26
CA SER A 77 5.36 -17.18 -2.19
C SER A 77 4.89 -18.12 -3.33
N ASP A 78 3.69 -18.70 -3.19
CA ASP A 78 3.02 -19.45 -4.24
C ASP A 78 2.58 -18.55 -5.40
N VAL A 79 2.31 -17.27 -5.14
CA VAL A 79 1.89 -16.30 -6.16
C VAL A 79 3.14 -15.81 -6.92
N PRO A 80 3.28 -16.13 -8.22
CA PRO A 80 4.39 -15.63 -9.00
C PRO A 80 4.27 -14.12 -9.23
N GLU A 81 5.39 -13.41 -9.19
CA GLU A 81 5.43 -11.98 -9.51
C GLU A 81 4.95 -11.69 -10.93
N PHE A 82 4.03 -10.74 -11.10
CA PHE A 82 3.71 -10.21 -12.43
C PHE A 82 4.80 -9.21 -12.85
N SER A 83 5.86 -9.74 -13.46
CA SER A 83 7.10 -9.02 -13.79
C SER A 83 6.99 -8.17 -15.06
N ARG A 84 5.84 -7.56 -15.30
CA ARG A 84 5.52 -6.81 -16.52
C ARG A 84 5.08 -5.39 -16.14
N GLY A 85 5.52 -4.40 -16.91
CA GLY A 85 5.29 -2.99 -16.61
C GLY A 85 6.06 -2.49 -15.39
N LYS A 86 5.63 -1.35 -14.86
CA LYS A 86 6.22 -0.66 -13.71
C LYS A 86 5.23 -0.61 -12.57
N ILE A 87 5.62 -1.12 -11.40
CA ILE A 87 4.81 -1.01 -10.17
C ILE A 87 4.74 0.46 -9.75
N VAL A 88 3.52 0.99 -9.66
CA VAL A 88 3.28 2.38 -9.27
C VAL A 88 2.58 2.55 -7.92
N ALA A 89 1.91 1.51 -7.43
CA ALA A 89 1.34 1.46 -6.10
C ALA A 89 1.26 0.01 -5.61
N VAL A 90 1.42 -0.17 -4.31
CA VAL A 90 1.25 -1.45 -3.63
C VAL A 90 0.50 -1.18 -2.33
N THR A 91 -0.61 -1.87 -2.12
CA THR A 91 -1.40 -1.77 -0.89
C THR A 91 -1.62 -3.16 -0.34
N ARG A 92 -1.40 -3.33 0.97
CA ARG A 92 -1.83 -4.50 1.72
C ARG A 92 -3.02 -4.14 2.58
N ALA A 93 -4.00 -5.04 2.67
CA ALA A 93 -5.03 -4.97 3.68
C ALA A 93 -5.03 -6.26 4.51
N SER A 94 -5.12 -6.13 5.82
CA SER A 94 -5.26 -7.24 6.76
C SER A 94 -6.54 -7.06 7.54
N ILE A 95 -7.47 -7.99 7.36
CA ILE A 95 -8.71 -8.06 8.14
C ILE A 95 -8.75 -9.40 8.89
N PRO A 96 -9.70 -9.62 9.82
CA PRO A 96 -9.75 -10.86 10.59
C PRO A 96 -9.85 -12.12 9.74
N GLU A 97 -10.55 -12.05 8.60
CA GLU A 97 -10.86 -13.21 7.76
C GLU A 97 -9.80 -13.50 6.70
N ASN A 98 -9.11 -12.47 6.20
CA ASN A 98 -8.14 -12.62 5.12
C ASN A 98 -7.07 -11.53 5.15
N GLU A 99 -6.04 -11.76 4.35
CA GLU A 99 -5.09 -10.75 3.93
C GLU A 99 -5.21 -10.55 2.42
N SER A 100 -5.02 -9.32 1.97
CA SER A 100 -5.04 -9.02 0.54
C SER A 100 -3.94 -8.05 0.14
N TRP A 101 -3.51 -8.18 -1.11
CA TRP A 101 -2.52 -7.33 -1.74
C TRP A 101 -3.11 -6.80 -3.03
N SER A 102 -2.88 -5.52 -3.30
CA SER A 102 -3.19 -4.86 -4.56
C SER A 102 -1.90 -4.24 -5.10
N VAL A 103 -1.53 -4.60 -6.32
CA VAL A 103 -0.36 -4.06 -7.02
C VAL A 103 -0.83 -3.43 -8.31
N VAL A 104 -0.55 -2.13 -8.48
CA VAL A 104 -0.94 -1.36 -9.67
C VAL A 104 0.29 -1.13 -10.53
N TYR A 105 0.11 -1.31 -11.84
CA TYR A 105 1.16 -1.20 -12.84
C TYR A 105 0.81 -0.18 -13.92
N GLU A 106 1.84 0.48 -14.43
CA GLU A 106 1.83 1.24 -15.69
C GLU A 106 2.72 0.54 -16.73
N ASP A 107 2.65 0.98 -17.98
CA ASP A 107 3.42 0.45 -19.11
C ASP A 107 3.22 -1.05 -19.36
N VAL A 108 1.99 -1.54 -19.14
CA VAL A 108 1.62 -2.94 -19.39
C VAL A 108 0.85 -3.06 -20.71
N LYS A 109 1.27 -3.99 -21.56
CA LYS A 109 0.49 -4.40 -22.73
C LYS A 109 -0.47 -5.51 -22.33
N THR A 110 -1.69 -5.50 -22.85
CA THR A 110 -2.66 -6.57 -22.57
C THR A 110 -2.15 -7.96 -22.97
N THR A 111 -1.31 -8.03 -24.01
CA THR A 111 -0.63 -9.26 -24.43
C THR A 111 0.36 -9.81 -23.39
N ASP A 112 0.87 -8.99 -22.47
CA ASP A 112 1.77 -9.41 -21.39
C ASP A 112 1.08 -10.35 -20.38
N LEU A 113 -0.27 -10.31 -20.29
CA LEU A 113 -1.04 -11.24 -19.45
C LEU A 113 -0.95 -12.69 -19.93
N LYS A 114 -0.67 -12.93 -21.22
CA LYS A 114 -0.62 -14.29 -21.79
C LYS A 114 0.46 -15.15 -21.15
N ASP A 115 1.52 -14.53 -20.63
CA ASP A 115 2.61 -15.23 -19.95
C ASP A 115 2.32 -15.50 -18.48
N TYR A 116 1.29 -14.87 -17.90
CA TYR A 116 0.99 -14.99 -16.48
C TYR A 116 0.18 -16.25 -16.14
N GLU A 117 -0.79 -16.61 -17.00
CA GLU A 117 -1.60 -17.82 -16.79
C GLU A 117 -0.76 -19.10 -16.70
N PRO A 118 0.22 -19.37 -17.61
CA PRO A 118 1.08 -20.54 -17.49
C PRO A 118 1.88 -20.57 -16.19
N ARG A 119 2.39 -19.41 -15.74
CA ARG A 119 3.14 -19.31 -14.47
C ARG A 119 2.26 -19.62 -13.26
N LEU A 120 0.99 -19.24 -13.27
CA LEU A 120 0.02 -19.64 -12.25
C LEU A 120 -0.23 -21.16 -12.28
N LYS A 121 -0.42 -21.74 -13.47
CA LYS A 121 -0.59 -23.20 -13.62
C LYS A 121 0.62 -23.99 -13.12
N GLU A 122 1.84 -23.54 -13.43
CA GLU A 122 3.09 -24.12 -12.92
C GLU A 122 3.17 -24.11 -11.39
N ARG A 123 2.53 -23.14 -10.74
CA ARG A 123 2.42 -23.04 -9.28
C ARG A 123 1.23 -23.82 -8.69
N GLY A 124 0.49 -24.54 -9.52
CA GLY A 124 -0.63 -25.39 -9.12
C GLY A 124 -1.95 -24.65 -8.95
N PHE A 125 -2.11 -23.47 -9.54
CA PHE A 125 -3.39 -22.77 -9.57
C PHE A 125 -4.29 -23.33 -10.68
N THR A 126 -5.58 -23.46 -10.36
CA THR A 126 -6.63 -23.59 -11.37
C THR A 126 -6.93 -22.20 -11.91
N THR A 127 -6.77 -21.98 -13.21
CA THR A 127 -6.83 -20.65 -13.81
C THR A 127 -8.01 -20.45 -14.76
N SER A 128 -8.35 -19.19 -14.99
CA SER A 128 -9.23 -18.73 -16.05
C SER A 128 -8.64 -17.48 -16.69
N ALA A 129 -8.79 -17.34 -18.00
CA ALA A 129 -8.32 -16.17 -18.74
C ALA A 129 -9.38 -15.71 -19.74
N THR A 130 -9.64 -14.41 -19.74
CA THR A 130 -10.59 -13.77 -20.66
C THR A 130 -9.92 -12.57 -21.29
N PHE A 131 -10.02 -12.46 -22.61
CA PHE A 131 -9.52 -11.33 -23.39
C PHE A 131 -10.66 -10.79 -24.25
N PHE A 132 -10.78 -9.47 -24.33
CA PHE A 132 -11.75 -8.81 -25.18
C PHE A 132 -11.18 -7.51 -25.73
N SER A 133 -11.70 -7.08 -26.87
CA SER A 133 -11.34 -5.83 -27.52
C SER A 133 -12.57 -4.94 -27.58
N SER A 134 -12.40 -3.67 -27.27
CA SER A 134 -13.41 -2.62 -27.39
C SER A 134 -12.83 -1.44 -28.18
N ASP A 135 -13.64 -0.42 -28.43
CA ASP A 135 -13.18 0.85 -29.03
C ASP A 135 -12.12 1.57 -28.15
N GLU A 136 -12.07 1.26 -26.85
CA GLU A 136 -11.12 1.82 -25.88
C GLU A 136 -9.81 1.00 -25.78
N GLY A 137 -9.72 -0.12 -26.50
CA GLY A 137 -8.52 -0.95 -26.63
C GLY A 137 -8.71 -2.41 -26.26
N GLU A 138 -7.59 -3.13 -26.14
CA GLU A 138 -7.58 -4.52 -25.66
C GLU A 138 -7.59 -4.57 -24.14
N HIS A 139 -8.44 -5.42 -23.60
CA HIS A 139 -8.55 -5.70 -22.18
C HIS A 139 -8.38 -7.20 -21.93
N GLY A 140 -7.86 -7.55 -20.77
CA GLY A 140 -7.66 -8.93 -20.39
C GLY A 140 -7.77 -9.11 -18.89
N THR A 141 -8.16 -10.31 -18.49
CA THR A 141 -8.14 -10.77 -17.12
C THR A 141 -7.58 -12.18 -17.07
N VAL A 142 -6.65 -12.42 -16.16
CA VAL A 142 -6.18 -13.76 -15.79
C VAL A 142 -6.42 -13.92 -14.30
N SER A 143 -7.12 -14.99 -13.92
CA SER A 143 -7.32 -15.35 -12.52
C SER A 143 -6.82 -16.76 -12.22
N GLY A 144 -6.52 -17.01 -10.96
CA GLY A 144 -6.08 -18.31 -10.46
C GLY A 144 -6.56 -18.55 -9.03
N GLN A 145 -6.92 -19.79 -8.74
CA GLN A 145 -7.24 -20.25 -7.38
C GLN A 145 -6.37 -21.44 -6.98
N LYS A 146 -5.85 -21.43 -5.75
CA LYS A 146 -5.10 -22.52 -5.13
C LYS A 146 -5.43 -22.59 -3.64
N GLY A 147 -6.30 -23.51 -3.24
CA GLY A 147 -6.77 -23.61 -1.84
C GLY A 147 -7.41 -22.29 -1.39
N LYS A 148 -6.87 -21.68 -0.34
CA LYS A 148 -7.30 -20.39 0.23
C LYS A 148 -6.71 -19.15 -0.48
N LEU A 149 -5.93 -19.36 -1.55
CA LEU A 149 -5.32 -18.28 -2.34
C LEU A 149 -6.13 -18.03 -3.60
N ASN A 150 -6.47 -16.76 -3.83
CA ASN A 150 -7.06 -16.28 -5.07
C ASN A 150 -6.18 -15.15 -5.62
N VAL A 151 -5.91 -15.19 -6.92
CA VAL A 151 -5.12 -14.19 -7.65
C VAL A 151 -5.94 -13.74 -8.86
N ALA A 152 -5.96 -12.44 -9.13
CA ALA A 152 -6.49 -11.91 -10.38
C ALA A 152 -5.62 -10.77 -10.89
N VAL A 153 -5.36 -10.75 -12.19
CA VAL A 153 -4.68 -9.65 -12.87
C VAL A 153 -5.58 -9.17 -13.99
N MET A 154 -5.91 -7.89 -13.96
CA MET A 154 -6.65 -7.22 -15.02
C MET A 154 -5.71 -6.23 -15.71
N ALA A 155 -5.71 -6.21 -17.05
CA ALA A 155 -4.92 -5.27 -17.83
C ALA A 155 -5.76 -4.63 -18.93
N GLY A 156 -5.45 -3.38 -19.25
CA GLY A 156 -6.08 -2.61 -20.32
C GLY A 156 -5.57 -1.18 -20.33
N SER A 157 -5.63 -0.54 -21.51
CA SER A 157 -5.28 0.87 -21.69
C SER A 157 -3.90 1.26 -21.11
N GLY A 158 -2.90 0.37 -21.25
CA GLY A 158 -1.52 0.59 -20.78
C GLY A 158 -1.29 0.37 -19.29
N LYS A 159 -2.31 -0.08 -18.55
CA LYS A 159 -2.26 -0.28 -17.09
C LYS A 159 -2.62 -1.72 -16.73
N ALA A 160 -2.21 -2.15 -15.54
CA ALA A 160 -2.72 -3.37 -14.94
C ALA A 160 -2.92 -3.23 -13.42
N SER A 161 -3.76 -4.09 -12.88
CA SER A 161 -3.95 -4.27 -11.44
C SER A 161 -3.93 -5.75 -11.13
N LEU A 162 -3.07 -6.14 -10.18
CA LEU A 162 -3.00 -7.49 -9.62
C LEU A 162 -3.59 -7.45 -8.21
N SER A 163 -4.55 -8.32 -7.94
CA SER A 163 -5.07 -8.57 -6.60
C SER A 163 -4.72 -9.98 -6.16
N VAL A 164 -4.34 -10.12 -4.89
CA VAL A 164 -4.19 -11.40 -4.20
C VAL A 164 -5.03 -11.36 -2.94
N VAL A 165 -5.76 -12.43 -2.68
CA VAL A 165 -6.47 -12.63 -1.41
C VAL A 165 -6.04 -13.99 -0.86
N SER A 166 -5.63 -13.98 0.42
CA SER A 166 -5.31 -15.17 1.20
C SER A 166 -6.27 -15.26 2.38
N GLU A 167 -7.19 -16.21 2.34
CA GLU A 167 -8.08 -16.49 3.47
C GLU A 167 -7.31 -17.18 4.61
N LYS A 168 -7.65 -16.83 5.85
CA LYS A 168 -7.05 -17.42 7.06
C LYS A 168 -7.68 -18.78 7.40
#